data_AF-H8KTR7-F1
#
_entry.id   AF-H8KTR7-F1
#
_cell.length_a   1.000
_cell.length_b   1.000
_cell.length_c   1.000
_cell.angle_alpha   90.00
_cell.angle_beta   90.00
_cell.angle_gamma   90.00
#
_symmetry.space_group_name_H-M   'P 1'
#
loop_
_entity.id
_entity.type
_entity.pdbx_description
1 polymer ?
#
loop_
_entity_poly.entity_id
_entity_poly.type
_entity_poly.pdbx_seq_one_letter_code
_entity_poly.pdbx_strand_id
1 'polypeptide(L)'
;MKVKTILSLLITFFVANNLYAQQDYILPNLIRNSYMDILDGSKPAGYSTYGNVVIEAVHPFTKGFEGISAATKPANAALTVDDATAMNPYWFGVYNKGGRIARGGLADGWNAFTGGNILKITGDNAGGSTSVFFPFERNVLIRKVRFRAWVKIVKGEFVGFGNDSGLSSTYWGTTFTKQTTDQALDKWYFIDMIIQPSQNTSLNGLVFSMGIKGSPDFEVYLALPHLSIEGANAWLPSVTDMISRNGLTILPQNGYVGIGTKTPKEELSVNGKIRAKEIKVENTNWPDYVFTLSYNLPSLQETEQHIKEKGHLPGIPSAEEVKNNGVDLGEMNAKLLQKIEELTLHLIRLEKQNGQQQKAIEVLQSKIKK
;
A
#
# COMPACT_ATOMS: atom_id res chain seq x y z
N MET A 1 68.29 3.26 -5.11
CA MET A 1 67.16 4.13 -5.50
C MET A 1 65.93 3.38 -6.03
N LYS A 2 66.05 2.19 -6.65
CA LYS A 2 64.89 1.47 -7.27
C LYS A 2 63.96 0.71 -6.30
N VAL A 3 64.44 0.23 -5.14
CA VAL A 3 63.63 -0.60 -4.22
C VAL A 3 62.57 0.21 -3.45
N LYS A 4 62.90 1.44 -3.01
CA LYS A 4 61.93 2.33 -2.33
C LYS A 4 60.79 2.75 -3.26
N THR A 5 61.08 2.95 -4.55
CA THR A 5 60.06 3.30 -5.55
C THR A 5 59.11 2.14 -5.85
N ILE A 6 59.63 0.91 -5.91
CA ILE A 6 58.81 -0.29 -6.11
C ILE A 6 57.93 -0.58 -4.87
N LEU A 7 58.47 -0.41 -3.66
CA LEU A 7 57.71 -0.58 -2.42
C LEU A 7 56.62 0.49 -2.27
N SER A 8 56.91 1.74 -2.65
CA SER A 8 55.92 2.81 -2.72
C SER A 8 54.85 2.52 -3.76
N LEU A 9 55.19 2.02 -4.96
CA LEU A 9 54.18 1.63 -5.95
C LEU A 9 53.33 0.45 -5.46
N LEU A 10 53.90 -0.56 -4.82
CA LEU A 10 53.17 -1.70 -4.28
C LEU A 10 52.23 -1.29 -3.14
N ILE A 11 52.67 -0.40 -2.24
CA ILE A 11 51.81 0.14 -1.17
C ILE A 11 50.70 1.00 -1.77
N THR A 12 50.99 1.86 -2.75
CA THR A 12 49.97 2.65 -3.44
C THR A 12 49.00 1.76 -4.23
N PHE A 13 49.46 0.65 -4.83
CA PHE A 13 48.61 -0.30 -5.54
C PHE A 13 47.75 -1.14 -4.57
N PHE A 14 48.27 -1.51 -3.39
CA PHE A 14 47.50 -2.20 -2.34
C PHE A 14 46.50 -1.27 -1.63
N VAL A 15 46.85 0.00 -1.43
CA VAL A 15 45.95 1.04 -0.89
C VAL A 15 44.89 1.41 -1.92
N ALA A 16 45.26 1.54 -3.20
CA ALA A 16 44.31 1.80 -4.28
C ALA A 16 43.35 0.61 -4.49
N ASN A 17 43.83 -0.64 -4.47
CA ASN A 17 42.95 -1.81 -4.62
C ASN A 17 42.05 -2.05 -3.39
N ASN A 18 42.42 -1.60 -2.19
CA ASN A 18 41.51 -1.57 -1.05
C ASN A 18 40.51 -0.40 -1.10
N LEU A 19 40.84 0.70 -1.78
CA LEU A 19 39.89 1.79 -2.07
C LEU A 19 38.89 1.41 -3.18
N TYR A 20 39.27 0.52 -4.10
CA TYR A 20 38.37 -0.06 -5.11
C TYR A 20 37.53 -1.25 -4.60
N ALA A 21 37.71 -1.69 -3.35
CA ALA A 21 36.83 -2.67 -2.69
C ALA A 21 35.54 -2.05 -2.12
N GLN A 22 35.34 -0.72 -2.23
CA GLN A 22 34.09 -0.03 -1.90
C GLN A 22 33.35 0.43 -3.16
N GLN A 23 33.14 -0.47 -4.10
CA GLN A 23 32.03 -0.28 -5.03
C GLN A 23 30.75 -0.56 -4.23
N ASP A 24 30.18 0.48 -3.60
CA ASP A 24 28.95 0.41 -2.82
C ASP A 24 27.80 -0.09 -3.70
N TYR A 25 27.55 -1.40 -3.66
CA TYR A 25 26.43 -2.03 -4.35
C TYR A 25 25.11 -1.59 -3.69
N ILE A 26 24.14 -1.27 -4.53
CA ILE A 26 22.80 -0.82 -4.11
C ILE A 26 21.97 -2.06 -3.71
N LEU A 27 21.74 -2.25 -2.41
CA LEU A 27 20.83 -3.29 -1.93
C LEU A 27 19.47 -2.67 -1.54
N PRO A 28 18.35 -3.31 -1.90
CA PRO A 28 17.01 -2.81 -1.56
C PRO A 28 16.81 -2.85 -0.04
N ASN A 29 16.07 -1.87 0.49
CA ASN A 29 15.63 -1.89 1.88
C ASN A 29 14.82 -3.17 2.12
N LEU A 30 15.21 -3.95 3.12
CA LEU A 30 14.51 -5.18 3.47
C LEU A 30 13.23 -4.91 4.24
N ILE A 31 13.09 -3.71 4.83
CA ILE A 31 11.85 -3.24 5.46
C ILE A 31 10.91 -2.73 4.37
N ARG A 32 9.69 -3.27 4.34
CA ARG A 32 8.59 -2.77 3.50
C ARG A 32 7.97 -1.54 4.11
N ASN A 33 7.38 -0.67 3.30
CA ASN A 33 6.65 0.50 3.80
C ASN A 33 7.52 1.32 4.80
N SER A 34 8.81 1.47 4.50
CA SER A 34 9.77 2.17 5.37
C SER A 34 9.55 3.67 5.46
N TYR A 35 8.70 4.21 4.59
CA TYR A 35 8.26 5.61 4.62
C TYR A 35 6.85 5.76 5.16
N MET A 36 6.22 4.68 5.64
CA MET A 36 4.89 4.70 6.25
C MET A 36 3.83 5.44 5.38
N ASP A 37 3.90 5.32 4.06
CA ASP A 37 3.02 5.98 3.09
C ASP A 37 1.86 5.08 2.63
N ILE A 38 1.90 3.80 3.00
CA ILE A 38 0.79 2.85 2.87
C ILE A 38 0.16 2.65 4.25
N LEU A 39 -1.13 2.99 4.38
CA LEU A 39 -1.84 3.03 5.67
C LEU A 39 -2.96 1.99 5.75
N ASP A 40 -3.19 1.52 6.97
CA ASP A 40 -4.35 0.73 7.43
C ASP A 40 -4.99 1.50 8.60
N GLY A 41 -5.92 2.40 8.28
CA GLY A 41 -6.37 3.45 9.20
C GLY A 41 -5.27 4.48 9.49
N SER A 42 -5.00 4.77 10.77
CA SER A 42 -3.87 5.62 11.18
C SER A 42 -2.54 4.86 11.28
N LYS A 43 -2.57 3.53 11.21
CA LYS A 43 -1.42 2.64 11.37
C LYS A 43 -0.73 2.41 10.01
N PRO A 44 0.62 2.37 9.95
CA PRO A 44 1.30 1.97 8.72
C PRO A 44 1.10 0.49 8.43
N ALA A 45 0.68 0.18 7.19
CA ALA A 45 0.38 -1.17 6.75
C ALA A 45 1.59 -2.10 6.90
N GLY A 46 1.35 -3.33 7.39
CA GLY A 46 2.37 -4.37 7.55
C GLY A 46 3.11 -4.37 8.90
N TYR A 47 3.13 -3.25 9.63
CA TYR A 47 3.68 -3.22 10.98
C TYR A 47 2.76 -3.96 11.95
N SER A 48 3.32 -4.60 12.96
CA SER A 48 2.56 -5.22 14.05
C SER A 48 3.19 -4.89 15.41
N THR A 49 2.45 -5.12 16.48
CA THR A 49 2.86 -4.78 17.85
C THR A 49 2.61 -5.94 18.80
N TYR A 50 3.35 -5.95 19.92
CA TYR A 50 3.14 -6.83 21.06
C TYR A 50 3.12 -6.00 22.34
N GLY A 51 2.22 -6.34 23.28
CA GLY A 51 1.99 -5.57 24.50
C GLY A 51 1.12 -4.32 24.28
N ASN A 52 1.09 -3.44 25.27
CA ASN A 52 0.30 -2.21 25.22
C ASN A 52 1.00 -1.12 24.40
N VAL A 53 0.97 -1.28 23.08
CA VAL A 53 1.63 -0.40 22.10
C VAL A 53 0.67 0.00 21.00
N VAL A 54 0.57 1.30 20.76
CA VAL A 54 -0.13 1.90 19.63
C VAL A 54 0.90 2.50 18.68
N ILE A 55 0.72 2.25 17.39
CA ILE A 55 1.56 2.81 16.33
C ILE A 55 0.73 3.58 15.32
N GLU A 56 1.23 4.74 14.92
CA GLU A 56 0.57 5.66 13.99
C GLU A 56 1.59 6.21 12.99
N ALA A 57 1.17 6.41 11.75
CA ALA A 57 1.93 7.19 10.78
C ALA A 57 1.60 8.68 10.97
N VAL A 58 2.60 9.51 11.21
CA VAL A 58 2.42 10.95 11.40
C VAL A 58 3.32 11.75 10.45
N HIS A 59 2.90 12.99 10.16
CA HIS A 59 3.64 13.87 9.27
C HIS A 59 5.09 14.07 9.76
N PRO A 60 6.11 14.10 8.89
CA PRO A 60 7.53 14.20 9.28
C PRO A 60 7.89 15.53 9.94
N PHE A 61 7.01 16.54 9.92
CA PHE A 61 7.21 17.76 10.72
C PHE A 61 6.98 17.57 12.21
N THR A 62 6.31 16.47 12.59
CA THR A 62 5.99 16.16 13.97
C THR A 62 7.27 15.93 14.77
N LYS A 63 7.38 16.59 15.93
CA LYS A 63 8.58 16.59 16.78
C LYS A 63 9.87 17.02 16.06
N GLY A 64 9.73 17.77 14.97
CA GLY A 64 10.83 18.39 14.24
C GLY A 64 11.80 17.36 13.67
N PHE A 65 11.33 16.21 13.19
CA PHE A 65 12.18 15.33 12.39
C PHE A 65 12.65 16.06 11.14
N GLU A 66 11.68 16.54 10.36
CA GLU A 66 11.88 17.47 9.26
C GLU A 66 11.25 18.83 9.56
N GLY A 67 11.75 19.87 8.90
CA GLY A 67 11.13 21.20 8.92
C GLY A 67 10.69 21.65 7.54
N ILE A 68 9.88 22.69 7.50
CA ILE A 68 9.31 23.24 6.26
C ILE A 68 10.38 23.83 5.34
N SER A 69 10.30 23.52 4.04
CA SER A 69 11.17 24.11 3.01
C SER A 69 10.67 25.50 2.62
N ALA A 70 11.19 26.55 3.26
CA ALA A 70 10.81 27.93 2.96
C ALA A 70 12.02 28.88 2.95
N ALA A 71 12.01 29.84 2.02
CA ALA A 71 13.05 30.87 1.91
C ALA A 71 13.01 31.87 3.08
N THR A 72 11.85 32.05 3.71
CA THR A 72 11.65 32.89 4.91
C THR A 72 10.93 32.09 5.99
N LYS A 73 11.11 32.48 7.26
CA LYS A 73 10.45 31.82 8.39
C LYS A 73 8.93 31.96 8.28
N PRO A 74 8.17 30.85 8.24
CA PRO A 74 6.71 30.91 8.26
C PRO A 74 6.19 31.45 9.59
N ALA A 75 5.08 32.18 9.55
CA ALA A 75 4.49 32.80 10.75
C ALA A 75 3.98 31.78 11.78
N ASN A 76 3.52 30.62 11.31
CA ASN A 76 3.07 29.48 12.12
C ASN A 76 4.21 28.54 12.53
N ALA A 77 5.47 28.89 12.29
CA ALA A 77 6.58 28.01 12.61
C ALA A 77 6.69 27.79 14.12
N ALA A 78 6.81 26.53 14.54
CA ALA A 78 6.98 26.17 15.93
C ALA A 78 8.23 26.82 16.55
N LEU A 79 8.16 27.15 17.85
CA LEU A 79 9.26 27.75 18.58
C LEU A 79 10.38 26.77 18.87
N THR A 80 10.03 25.50 19.12
CA THR A 80 10.96 24.41 19.38
C THR A 80 10.65 23.21 18.50
N VAL A 81 11.62 22.31 18.34
CA VAL A 81 11.43 21.04 17.64
C VAL A 81 10.39 20.14 18.33
N ASP A 82 10.23 20.21 19.66
CA ASP A 82 9.29 19.36 20.40
C ASP A 82 7.83 19.81 20.25
N ASP A 83 7.62 21.10 19.97
CA ASP A 83 6.30 21.69 19.71
C ASP A 83 5.85 21.54 18.25
N ALA A 84 6.75 21.08 17.38
CA ALA A 84 6.50 21.00 15.96
C ALA A 84 5.45 19.93 15.62
N THR A 85 4.53 20.30 14.73
CA THR A 85 3.44 19.45 14.22
C THR A 85 3.33 19.60 12.71
N ALA A 86 2.44 18.82 12.08
CA ALA A 86 2.11 18.99 10.67
C ALA A 86 1.65 20.42 10.32
N MET A 87 0.84 21.03 11.20
CA MET A 87 0.26 22.35 10.98
C MET A 87 1.18 23.49 11.41
N ASN A 88 2.04 23.26 12.40
CA ASN A 88 3.01 24.22 12.91
C ASN A 88 4.41 23.61 12.83
N PRO A 89 5.05 23.59 11.64
CA PRO A 89 6.35 22.97 11.47
C PRO A 89 7.48 23.78 12.10
N TYR A 90 8.56 23.14 12.52
CA TYR A 90 9.77 23.87 12.87
C TYR A 90 10.49 24.35 11.60
N TRP A 91 11.11 25.54 11.64
CA TRP A 91 11.89 26.08 10.53
C TRP A 91 13.37 26.11 10.89
N PHE A 92 14.11 25.15 10.32
CA PHE A 92 15.57 25.02 10.51
C PHE A 92 16.38 26.06 9.70
N GLY A 93 15.72 26.90 8.91
CA GLY A 93 16.34 27.85 7.99
C GLY A 93 16.23 27.39 6.54
N VAL A 94 16.95 28.09 5.65
CA VAL A 94 16.84 27.91 4.19
C VAL A 94 17.53 26.64 3.69
N TYR A 95 18.67 26.27 4.30
CA TYR A 95 19.53 25.18 3.82
C TYR A 95 19.46 23.90 4.66
N ASN A 96 18.87 23.99 5.84
CA ASN A 96 18.66 22.87 6.75
C ASN A 96 17.17 22.54 6.85
N LYS A 97 16.85 21.25 6.97
CA LYS A 97 15.49 20.76 7.17
C LYS A 97 15.42 19.72 8.29
N GLY A 98 16.45 19.58 9.12
CA GLY A 98 16.52 18.52 10.13
C GLY A 98 17.00 17.19 9.54
N GLY A 99 16.59 16.07 10.15
CA GLY A 99 16.84 14.73 9.63
C GLY A 99 16.11 14.52 8.30
N ARG A 100 16.75 13.97 7.27
CA ARG A 100 16.15 13.89 5.93
C ARG A 100 16.73 12.77 5.08
N ILE A 101 15.94 12.32 4.10
CA ILE A 101 16.42 11.51 2.97
C ILE A 101 16.89 12.45 1.84
N ALA A 102 18.20 12.48 1.59
CA ALA A 102 18.85 13.37 0.60
C ALA A 102 18.51 14.87 0.79
N ARG A 103 18.22 15.61 -0.30
CA ARG A 103 17.95 17.06 -0.26
C ARG A 103 16.48 17.40 0.02
N GLY A 104 15.56 16.44 -0.14
CA GLY A 104 14.13 16.70 -0.20
C GLY A 104 13.28 16.11 0.93
N GLY A 105 13.80 15.21 1.77
CA GLY A 105 13.00 14.68 2.88
C GLY A 105 11.75 13.89 2.45
N LEU A 106 10.83 13.69 3.39
CA LEU A 106 9.58 12.92 3.25
C LEU A 106 8.35 13.79 2.97
N ALA A 107 8.36 15.07 3.36
CA ALA A 107 7.23 15.97 3.10
C ALA A 107 7.41 16.79 1.83
N ASP A 108 8.43 17.66 1.82
CA ASP A 108 8.56 18.75 0.86
C ASP A 108 10.02 19.12 0.58
N GLY A 109 10.27 19.78 -0.55
CA GLY A 109 11.61 20.21 -0.96
C GLY A 109 12.08 19.51 -2.24
N TRP A 110 13.33 19.80 -2.62
CA TRP A 110 13.85 19.35 -3.91
C TRP A 110 14.19 17.86 -3.89
N ASN A 111 13.55 17.07 -4.77
CA ASN A 111 13.57 15.61 -4.79
C ASN A 111 12.99 14.95 -3.52
N ALA A 112 11.97 15.57 -2.92
CA ALA A 112 11.25 14.99 -1.79
C ALA A 112 10.53 13.70 -2.18
N PHE A 113 10.53 12.73 -1.28
CA PHE A 113 9.64 11.56 -1.34
C PHE A 113 8.29 11.93 -0.73
N THR A 114 7.60 12.88 -1.36
CA THR A 114 6.35 13.46 -0.85
C THR A 114 5.29 12.40 -0.58
N GLY A 115 4.61 12.54 0.56
CA GLY A 115 3.61 11.60 1.06
C GLY A 115 4.16 10.59 2.07
N GLY A 116 5.47 10.64 2.36
CA GLY A 116 6.08 9.87 3.42
C GLY A 116 5.73 10.39 4.81
N ASN A 117 5.76 9.49 5.78
CA ASN A 117 5.47 9.72 7.19
C ASN A 117 6.60 9.16 8.07
N ILE A 118 6.52 9.48 9.36
CA ILE A 118 7.34 8.87 10.40
C ILE A 118 6.44 8.06 11.33
N LEU A 119 7.03 7.08 12.01
CA LEU A 119 6.32 6.21 12.94
C LEU A 119 6.27 6.87 14.32
N LYS A 120 5.06 7.15 14.81
CA LYS A 120 4.80 7.51 16.20
C LYS A 120 4.41 6.26 16.97
N ILE A 121 4.99 6.08 18.14
CA ILE A 121 4.85 4.88 18.97
C ILE A 121 4.54 5.33 20.40
N THR A 122 3.38 4.95 20.91
CA THR A 122 2.92 5.33 22.25
C THR A 122 2.40 4.13 23.01
N GLY A 123 2.49 4.14 24.33
CA GLY A 123 1.98 3.06 25.16
C GLY A 123 2.56 3.08 26.56
N ASP A 124 2.50 1.95 27.23
CA ASP A 124 3.08 1.72 28.55
C ASP A 124 3.60 0.29 28.70
N ASN A 125 4.42 0.06 29.72
CA ASN A 125 4.87 -1.28 30.12
C ASN A 125 4.07 -1.85 31.30
N ALA A 126 2.87 -1.34 31.60
CA ALA A 126 2.06 -1.82 32.73
C ALA A 126 1.68 -3.31 32.57
N GLY A 127 1.61 -3.80 31.33
CA GLY A 127 1.37 -5.21 30.98
C GLY A 127 2.64 -6.05 30.73
N GLY A 128 3.84 -5.54 31.00
CA GLY A 128 5.10 -6.25 30.77
C GLY A 128 5.83 -5.82 29.50
N SER A 129 6.23 -6.77 28.66
CA SER A 129 7.09 -6.53 27.50
C SER A 129 6.33 -5.86 26.35
N THR A 130 6.97 -4.94 25.63
CA THR A 130 6.39 -4.22 24.48
C THR A 130 7.34 -4.18 23.30
N SER A 131 6.83 -4.53 22.11
CA SER A 131 7.60 -4.55 20.87
C SER A 131 6.82 -4.00 19.68
N VAL A 132 7.55 -3.46 18.71
CA VAL A 132 7.11 -3.17 17.35
C VAL A 132 7.86 -4.09 16.39
N PHE A 133 7.12 -4.72 15.48
CA PHE A 133 7.67 -5.55 14.41
C PHE A 133 7.54 -4.84 13.06
N PHE A 134 8.60 -4.95 12.28
CA PHE A 134 8.70 -4.34 10.96
C PHE A 134 8.24 -5.35 9.90
N PRO A 135 7.53 -4.91 8.85
CA PRO A 135 7.25 -5.78 7.71
C PRO A 135 8.51 -5.95 6.85
N PHE A 136 8.78 -7.18 6.39
CA PHE A 136 9.96 -7.48 5.56
C PHE A 136 9.58 -7.98 4.16
N GLU A 137 10.49 -7.80 3.20
CA GLU A 137 10.32 -8.22 1.80
C GLU A 137 10.26 -9.75 1.64
N ARG A 138 11.12 -10.50 2.34
CA ARG A 138 11.19 -11.98 2.26
C ARG A 138 11.80 -12.59 3.52
N ASN A 139 11.58 -13.90 3.70
CA ASN A 139 12.37 -14.72 4.60
C ASN A 139 13.84 -14.70 4.18
N VAL A 140 14.70 -14.13 5.01
CA VAL A 140 16.16 -14.20 4.83
C VAL A 140 16.78 -14.80 6.08
N LEU A 141 17.63 -15.82 5.92
CA LEU A 141 18.47 -16.39 6.98
C LEU A 141 19.83 -15.68 6.93
N ILE A 142 20.00 -14.66 7.77
CA ILE A 142 21.20 -13.83 7.82
C ILE A 142 21.65 -13.64 9.26
N ARG A 143 22.96 -13.76 9.48
CA ARG A 143 23.56 -13.64 10.82
C ARG A 143 23.78 -12.21 11.28
N LYS A 144 23.91 -11.27 10.34
CA LYS A 144 24.15 -9.85 10.61
C LYS A 144 23.47 -9.00 9.56
N VAL A 145 22.90 -7.89 10.00
CA VAL A 145 22.29 -6.85 9.15
C VAL A 145 22.74 -5.49 9.62
N ARG A 146 22.81 -4.55 8.68
CA ARG A 146 22.98 -3.14 8.99
C ARG A 146 21.62 -2.51 9.17
N PHE A 147 21.39 -1.92 10.34
CA PHE A 147 20.20 -1.15 10.65
C PHE A 147 20.54 0.32 10.75
N ARG A 148 19.75 1.15 10.06
CA ARG A 148 19.83 2.61 10.13
C ARG A 148 18.45 3.17 10.38
N ALA A 149 18.35 4.15 11.26
CA ALA A 149 17.11 4.88 11.50
C ALA A 149 17.42 6.15 12.28
N TRP A 150 16.49 7.11 12.23
CA TRP A 150 16.47 8.20 13.17
C TRP A 150 15.50 7.87 14.30
N VAL A 151 15.90 8.13 15.54
CA VAL A 151 15.05 7.90 16.72
C VAL A 151 15.00 9.12 17.63
N LYS A 152 13.82 9.33 18.21
CA LYS A 152 13.59 10.34 19.25
C LYS A 152 12.73 9.75 20.36
N ILE A 153 13.17 9.91 21.60
CA ILE A 153 12.43 9.47 22.79
C ILE A 153 11.91 10.72 23.51
N VAL A 154 10.61 10.98 23.38
CA VAL A 154 9.95 12.09 24.07
C VAL A 154 9.63 11.71 25.51
N LYS A 155 9.12 10.49 25.72
CA LYS A 155 8.90 9.88 27.03
C LYS A 155 9.37 8.43 27.02
N GLY A 156 9.81 7.96 28.19
CA GLY A 156 10.35 6.62 28.39
C GLY A 156 11.85 6.63 28.70
N GLU A 157 12.40 5.45 28.95
CA GLU A 157 13.77 5.27 29.41
C GLU A 157 14.70 4.96 28.23
N PHE A 158 14.35 3.96 27.42
CA PHE A 158 15.15 3.54 26.29
C PHE A 158 14.35 2.78 25.22
N VAL A 159 14.93 2.70 24.02
CA VAL A 159 14.52 1.76 22.97
C VAL A 159 15.63 0.74 22.74
N GLY A 160 15.27 -0.48 22.35
CA GLY A 160 16.21 -1.54 21.98
C GLY A 160 15.92 -2.04 20.57
N PHE A 161 16.99 -2.36 19.82
CA PHE A 161 16.88 -2.97 18.50
C PHE A 161 17.69 -4.26 18.43
N GLY A 162 17.12 -5.27 17.75
CA GLY A 162 17.78 -6.53 17.46
C GLY A 162 16.98 -7.73 17.92
N ASN A 163 17.72 -8.80 18.23
CA ASN A 163 17.18 -10.08 18.64
C ASN A 163 16.27 -9.92 19.88
N ASP A 164 15.00 -10.31 19.76
CA ASP A 164 14.03 -10.38 20.87
C ASP A 164 13.84 -9.10 21.69
N SER A 165 14.18 -7.94 21.11
CA SER A 165 14.02 -6.64 21.76
C SER A 165 12.56 -6.36 22.16
N GLY A 166 12.30 -6.38 23.46
CA GLY A 166 10.97 -6.10 24.02
C GLY A 166 10.02 -7.30 24.03
N LEU A 167 10.47 -8.51 23.69
CA LEU A 167 9.68 -9.74 23.81
C LEU A 167 9.77 -10.41 25.19
N SER A 168 10.75 -10.01 26.01
CA SER A 168 10.89 -10.46 27.39
C SER A 168 11.09 -9.26 28.32
N SER A 169 10.95 -9.48 29.63
CA SER A 169 11.27 -8.46 30.64
C SER A 169 12.74 -8.00 30.58
N THR A 170 13.61 -8.84 30.01
CA THR A 170 14.99 -8.53 29.67
C THR A 170 15.02 -7.97 28.26
N TYR A 171 15.58 -6.77 28.07
CA TYR A 171 15.73 -6.18 26.74
C TYR A 171 17.03 -6.67 26.12
N TRP A 172 16.89 -7.50 25.09
CA TRP A 172 18.00 -8.02 24.29
C TRP A 172 18.27 -7.07 23.11
N GLY A 173 19.50 -7.02 22.64
CA GLY A 173 19.91 -6.14 21.54
C GLY A 173 20.65 -4.89 22.00
N THR A 174 20.80 -3.92 21.09
CA THR A 174 21.48 -2.64 21.39
C THR A 174 20.44 -1.60 21.78
N THR A 175 20.68 -0.95 22.92
CA THR A 175 19.75 0.03 23.50
C THR A 175 20.25 1.46 23.33
N PHE A 176 19.29 2.36 23.16
CA PHE A 176 19.51 3.81 23.07
C PHE A 176 18.60 4.48 24.09
N THR A 177 19.20 5.26 25.01
CA THR A 177 18.45 5.88 26.10
C THR A 177 17.89 7.24 25.69
N LYS A 178 16.91 7.73 26.45
CA LYS A 178 16.41 9.09 26.29
C LYS A 178 17.54 10.13 26.38
N GLN A 179 18.50 9.93 27.28
CA GLN A 179 19.66 10.81 27.41
C GLN A 179 20.46 10.88 26.09
N THR A 180 20.67 9.74 25.42
CA THR A 180 21.33 9.69 24.12
C THR A 180 20.57 10.50 23.06
N THR A 181 19.24 10.38 23.02
CA THR A 181 18.44 11.16 22.06
C THR A 181 18.41 12.65 22.41
N ASP A 182 18.31 13.00 23.70
CA ASP A 182 18.27 14.41 24.15
C ASP A 182 19.57 15.17 23.88
N GLN A 183 20.71 14.47 23.86
CA GLN A 183 22.02 15.05 23.53
C GLN A 183 22.27 15.17 22.03
N ALA A 184 21.48 14.51 21.19
CA ALA A 184 21.60 14.59 19.75
C ALA A 184 21.11 15.95 19.23
N LEU A 185 21.61 16.35 18.06
CA LEU A 185 21.11 17.54 17.37
C LEU A 185 19.60 17.41 17.14
N ASP A 186 18.83 18.45 17.48
CA ASP A 186 17.37 18.50 17.35
C ASP A 186 16.62 17.37 18.11
N LYS A 187 17.34 16.71 19.03
CA LYS A 187 16.91 15.55 19.81
C LYS A 187 16.58 14.31 18.97
N TRP A 188 17.08 14.26 17.74
CA TRP A 188 16.95 13.12 16.82
C TRP A 188 18.32 12.45 16.68
N TYR A 189 18.44 11.24 17.22
CA TYR A 189 19.67 10.48 17.14
C TYR A 189 19.67 9.58 15.91
N PHE A 190 20.72 9.66 15.09
CA PHE A 190 20.91 8.77 13.95
C PHE A 190 21.60 7.49 14.39
N ILE A 191 20.88 6.37 14.27
CA ILE A 191 21.40 5.03 14.48
C ILE A 191 22.00 4.55 13.15
N ASP A 192 23.23 4.06 13.19
CA ASP A 192 23.86 3.30 12.11
C ASP A 192 24.75 2.22 12.70
N MET A 193 24.29 0.98 12.63
CA MET A 193 24.95 -0.12 13.34
C MET A 193 24.72 -1.48 12.67
N ILE A 194 25.61 -2.42 12.99
CA ILE A 194 25.42 -3.84 12.67
C ILE A 194 24.75 -4.52 13.85
N ILE A 195 23.62 -5.15 13.60
CA ILE A 195 22.86 -5.93 14.57
C ILE A 195 22.78 -7.39 14.15
N GLN A 196 22.63 -8.25 15.16
CA GLN A 196 22.32 -9.66 14.96
C GLN A 196 20.81 -9.84 15.13
N PRO A 197 20.06 -10.23 14.09
CA PRO A 197 18.75 -10.82 14.30
C PRO A 197 18.93 -12.17 15.02
N SER A 198 17.87 -12.74 15.60
CA SER A 198 17.98 -14.05 16.26
C SER A 198 18.53 -15.13 15.33
N GLN A 199 18.92 -16.26 15.90
CA GLN A 199 19.39 -17.43 15.16
C GLN A 199 18.29 -18.49 14.95
N ASN A 200 17.17 -18.38 15.66
CA ASN A 200 16.21 -19.48 15.81
C ASN A 200 15.08 -19.51 14.78
N THR A 201 14.93 -18.47 13.97
CA THR A 201 13.91 -18.37 12.90
C THR A 201 14.40 -17.39 11.78
N SER A 202 13.64 -17.16 10.70
CA SER A 202 13.96 -16.27 9.57
C SER A 202 13.25 -14.90 9.63
N LEU A 203 13.63 -13.88 8.85
CA LEU A 203 12.89 -12.59 8.73
C LEU A 203 11.47 -12.70 8.08
N ASN A 204 10.68 -13.69 8.48
CA ASN A 204 9.23 -13.84 8.38
C ASN A 204 8.84 -15.10 9.20
N GLY A 205 9.22 -15.05 10.48
CA GLY A 205 9.28 -16.14 11.46
C GLY A 205 10.10 -15.75 12.69
N LEU A 206 10.85 -14.63 12.62
CA LEU A 206 11.84 -14.20 13.60
C LEU A 206 12.01 -12.70 13.73
N VAL A 207 12.69 -12.39 14.83
CA VAL A 207 12.57 -11.22 15.65
C VAL A 207 13.69 -10.23 15.40
N PHE A 208 13.65 -9.54 14.25
CA PHE A 208 14.14 -8.15 14.25
C PHE A 208 12.98 -7.28 14.74
N SER A 209 13.07 -6.83 15.98
CA SER A 209 12.04 -6.02 16.62
C SER A 209 12.65 -4.81 17.28
N MET A 210 11.79 -3.84 17.55
CA MET A 210 12.10 -2.70 18.37
C MET A 210 11.36 -2.85 19.70
N GLY A 211 12.10 -2.98 20.79
CA GLY A 211 11.55 -2.96 22.15
C GLY A 211 11.53 -1.54 22.69
N ILE A 212 10.51 -1.18 23.46
CA ILE A 212 10.45 0.13 24.12
C ILE A 212 10.26 -0.07 25.63
N LYS A 213 11.11 0.55 26.44
CA LYS A 213 10.92 0.64 27.89
C LYS A 213 10.49 2.05 28.28
N GLY A 214 9.26 2.19 28.76
CA GLY A 214 8.72 3.36 29.43
C GLY A 214 8.02 2.98 30.73
N SER A 215 8.29 3.74 31.78
CA SER A 215 7.65 3.60 33.08
C SER A 215 7.38 5.02 33.62
N PRO A 216 6.11 5.48 33.72
CA PRO A 216 4.87 4.72 33.51
C PRO A 216 4.44 4.60 32.04
N ASP A 217 4.75 5.57 31.19
CA ASP A 217 4.35 5.63 29.77
C ASP A 217 5.58 5.89 28.85
N PHE A 218 5.40 5.71 27.54
CA PHE A 218 6.38 6.12 26.53
C PHE A 218 5.74 6.80 25.32
N GLU A 219 6.54 7.65 24.69
CA GLU A 219 6.26 8.31 23.41
C GLU A 219 7.58 8.39 22.64
N VAL A 220 7.66 7.64 21.55
CA VAL A 220 8.85 7.45 20.75
C VAL A 220 8.50 7.68 19.28
N TYR A 221 9.44 8.27 18.54
CA TYR A 221 9.33 8.44 17.10
C TYR A 221 10.50 7.76 16.40
N LEU A 222 10.19 7.10 15.28
CA LEU A 222 11.16 6.44 14.42
C LEU A 222 10.95 6.92 12.98
N ALA A 223 12.03 7.37 12.34
CA ALA A 223 11.97 7.86 10.98
C ALA A 223 13.00 7.15 10.09
N LEU A 224 12.60 6.89 8.85
CA LEU A 224 13.43 6.27 7.83
C LEU A 224 14.11 4.95 8.28
N PRO A 225 13.38 3.96 8.84
CA PRO A 225 13.96 2.67 9.17
C PRO A 225 14.45 1.96 7.91
N HIS A 226 15.73 1.60 7.91
CA HIS A 226 16.40 0.96 6.80
C HIS A 226 17.17 -0.25 7.30
N LEU A 227 16.87 -1.40 6.72
CA LEU A 227 17.57 -2.65 6.99
C LEU A 227 18.20 -3.18 5.71
N SER A 228 19.49 -3.49 5.75
CA SER A 228 20.19 -4.10 4.62
C SER A 228 21.21 -5.13 5.08
N ILE A 229 21.71 -5.91 4.13
CA ILE A 229 22.86 -6.79 4.37
C ILE A 229 24.10 -5.89 4.58
N GLU A 230 24.98 -6.31 5.49
CA GLU A 230 26.26 -5.62 5.77
C GLU A 230 27.07 -5.48 4.47
N GLY A 231 27.43 -4.24 4.11
CA GLY A 231 28.13 -3.91 2.85
C GLY A 231 27.33 -3.09 1.81
N ALA A 232 26.13 -2.60 2.14
CA ALA A 232 25.32 -1.79 1.20
C ALA A 232 24.95 -0.40 1.73
N ASN A 233 25.18 0.62 0.89
CA ASN A 233 24.97 2.05 1.18
C ASN A 233 24.13 2.75 0.10
N ALA A 234 22.84 2.43 -0.06
CA ALA A 234 21.96 3.21 -0.94
C ALA A 234 20.50 3.20 -0.48
N TRP A 235 19.80 4.32 -0.72
CA TRP A 235 18.36 4.48 -0.53
C TRP A 235 17.64 4.19 -1.85
N LEU A 236 17.15 2.97 -2.04
CA LEU A 236 16.16 2.68 -3.09
C LEU A 236 14.87 2.16 -2.44
N PRO A 237 13.69 2.65 -2.91
CA PRO A 237 12.41 2.05 -2.55
C PRO A 237 12.41 0.57 -2.94
N SER A 238 11.60 -0.24 -2.25
CA SER A 238 11.53 -1.66 -2.56
C SER A 238 11.05 -1.87 -4.01
N VAL A 239 11.38 -3.00 -4.62
CA VAL A 239 10.90 -3.32 -5.98
C VAL A 239 9.37 -3.27 -6.02
N THR A 240 8.70 -3.73 -4.96
CA THR A 240 7.25 -3.64 -4.81
C THR A 240 6.78 -2.19 -4.72
N ASP A 241 7.47 -1.34 -3.96
CA ASP A 241 7.14 0.09 -3.88
C ASP A 241 7.33 0.79 -5.23
N MET A 242 8.39 0.45 -5.97
CA MET A 242 8.63 0.96 -7.33
C MET A 242 7.55 0.53 -8.31
N ILE A 243 7.11 -0.73 -8.23
CA ILE A 243 6.05 -1.29 -9.07
C ILE A 243 4.70 -0.64 -8.73
N SER A 244 4.40 -0.42 -7.44
CA SER A 244 3.19 0.29 -6.99
C SER A 244 3.18 1.76 -7.42
N ARG A 245 4.33 2.45 -7.38
CA ARG A 245 4.46 3.82 -7.91
C ARG A 245 4.20 3.89 -9.41
N ASN A 246 4.54 2.84 -10.15
CA ASN A 246 4.26 2.74 -11.58
C ASN A 246 2.84 2.21 -11.88
N GLY A 247 1.99 2.12 -10.85
CA GLY A 247 0.57 1.82 -11.00
C GLY A 247 0.20 0.34 -10.90
N LEU A 248 1.10 -0.56 -10.47
CA LEU A 248 0.77 -1.96 -10.20
C LEU A 248 0.92 -2.26 -8.70
N THR A 249 -0.20 -2.43 -8.00
CA THR A 249 -0.25 -2.71 -6.57
C THR A 249 -0.54 -4.19 -6.35
N ILE A 250 0.17 -4.85 -5.45
CA ILE A 250 -0.16 -6.19 -4.96
C ILE A 250 -0.29 -6.11 -3.45
N LEU A 251 -1.51 -6.32 -2.93
CA LEU A 251 -1.76 -6.26 -1.49
C LEU A 251 -1.21 -7.52 -0.81
N PRO A 252 -0.30 -7.38 0.18
CA PRO A 252 0.33 -8.53 0.82
C PRO A 252 -0.60 -9.36 1.69
N GLN A 253 -1.73 -8.81 2.14
CA GLN A 253 -2.63 -9.48 3.06
C GLN A 253 -3.50 -10.54 2.36
N ASN A 254 -3.97 -10.23 1.15
CA ASN A 254 -4.95 -11.04 0.43
C ASN A 254 -4.55 -11.35 -1.03
N GLY A 255 -3.43 -10.81 -1.52
CA GLY A 255 -2.95 -11.04 -2.88
C GLY A 255 -3.66 -10.23 -3.95
N TYR A 256 -4.53 -9.28 -3.59
CA TYR A 256 -5.30 -8.52 -4.58
C TYR A 256 -4.38 -7.63 -5.43
N VAL A 257 -4.66 -7.59 -6.73
CA VAL A 257 -3.89 -6.86 -7.73
C VAL A 257 -4.66 -5.60 -8.16
N GLY A 258 -4.04 -4.44 -7.99
CA GLY A 258 -4.54 -3.15 -8.46
C GLY A 258 -3.72 -2.62 -9.64
N ILE A 259 -4.36 -2.25 -10.75
CA ILE A 259 -3.72 -1.50 -11.84
C ILE A 259 -4.31 -0.09 -11.87
N GLY A 260 -3.51 0.94 -11.66
CA GLY A 260 -3.95 2.34 -11.54
C GLY A 260 -4.69 2.65 -10.23
N THR A 261 -4.69 1.73 -9.26
CA THR A 261 -5.30 1.89 -7.93
C THR A 261 -4.44 1.24 -6.86
N LYS A 262 -4.41 1.85 -5.66
CA LYS A 262 -3.73 1.32 -4.47
C LYS A 262 -4.68 0.56 -3.53
N THR A 263 -5.97 0.64 -3.78
CA THR A 263 -7.03 0.05 -2.94
C THR A 263 -7.91 -0.87 -3.79
N PRO A 264 -7.38 -2.00 -4.29
CA PRO A 264 -8.19 -2.96 -5.02
C PRO A 264 -9.30 -3.51 -4.10
N LYS A 265 -10.52 -3.59 -4.63
CA LYS A 265 -11.70 -4.11 -3.91
C LYS A 265 -11.98 -5.57 -4.25
N GLU A 266 -11.55 -5.99 -5.43
CA GLU A 266 -11.60 -7.36 -5.94
C GLU A 266 -10.19 -7.92 -6.15
N GLU A 267 -10.08 -9.23 -6.39
CA GLU A 267 -8.80 -9.90 -6.70
C GLU A 267 -8.01 -9.20 -7.82
N LEU A 268 -8.71 -8.65 -8.81
CA LEU A 268 -8.15 -7.75 -9.82
C LEU A 268 -9.01 -6.49 -9.96
N SER A 269 -8.45 -5.34 -9.59
CA SER A 269 -9.09 -4.03 -9.79
C SER A 269 -8.29 -3.17 -10.77
N VAL A 270 -8.91 -2.70 -11.85
CA VAL A 270 -8.26 -1.85 -12.86
C VAL A 270 -8.96 -0.50 -12.93
N ASN A 271 -8.27 0.57 -12.53
CA ASN A 271 -8.72 1.95 -12.71
C ASN A 271 -8.25 2.48 -14.08
N GLY A 272 -8.86 1.96 -15.14
CA GLY A 272 -8.47 2.25 -16.51
C GLY A 272 -9.17 1.35 -17.53
N LYS A 273 -8.69 1.36 -18.77
CA LYS A 273 -9.21 0.49 -19.84
C LYS A 273 -8.42 -0.80 -19.92
N ILE A 274 -9.12 -1.91 -20.09
CA ILE A 274 -8.53 -3.22 -20.37
C ILE A 274 -8.65 -3.49 -21.87
N ARG A 275 -7.53 -3.81 -22.53
CA ARG A 275 -7.53 -4.31 -23.91
C ARG A 275 -7.14 -5.79 -23.88
N ALA A 276 -8.06 -6.65 -24.26
CA ALA A 276 -7.85 -8.10 -24.34
C ALA A 276 -8.12 -8.58 -25.77
N LYS A 277 -7.48 -9.69 -26.17
CA LYS A 277 -7.87 -10.41 -27.39
C LYS A 277 -9.16 -11.20 -27.16
N GLU A 278 -9.30 -11.79 -25.97
CA GLU A 278 -10.43 -12.62 -25.57
C GLU A 278 -10.59 -12.57 -24.04
N ILE A 279 -11.84 -12.66 -23.57
CA ILE A 279 -12.20 -12.80 -22.16
C ILE A 279 -13.24 -13.92 -22.08
N LYS A 280 -12.93 -14.99 -21.33
CA LYS A 280 -13.89 -16.05 -21.00
C LYS A 280 -14.51 -15.72 -19.64
N VAL A 281 -15.81 -15.52 -19.61
CA VAL A 281 -16.58 -15.29 -18.38
C VAL A 281 -17.34 -16.57 -18.05
N GLU A 282 -17.07 -17.16 -16.89
CA GLU A 282 -17.78 -18.34 -16.41
C GLU A 282 -18.94 -17.88 -15.53
N ASN A 283 -20.16 -17.91 -16.07
CA ASN A 283 -21.40 -17.62 -15.36
C ASN A 283 -22.24 -18.89 -15.29
N THR A 284 -22.78 -19.21 -14.12
CA THR A 284 -23.57 -20.43 -13.87
C THR A 284 -25.03 -20.32 -14.34
N ASN A 285 -25.57 -19.10 -14.46
CA ASN A 285 -26.98 -18.86 -14.77
C ASN A 285 -27.18 -18.40 -16.21
N TRP A 286 -27.01 -19.33 -17.16
CA TRP A 286 -27.28 -19.06 -18.58
C TRP A 286 -28.80 -19.16 -18.88
N PRO A 287 -29.38 -18.26 -19.70
CA PRO A 287 -30.84 -18.05 -19.75
C PRO A 287 -31.67 -19.08 -20.54
N ASP A 288 -31.12 -20.24 -20.91
CA ASP A 288 -31.81 -21.28 -21.70
C ASP A 288 -33.19 -21.72 -21.13
N TYR A 289 -33.44 -21.43 -19.86
CA TYR A 289 -34.72 -21.67 -19.20
C TYR A 289 -35.90 -20.94 -19.84
N VAL A 290 -35.69 -19.88 -20.64
CA VAL A 290 -36.75 -19.13 -21.34
C VAL A 290 -37.55 -20.03 -22.29
N PHE A 291 -36.94 -21.09 -22.81
CA PHE A 291 -37.61 -22.04 -23.71
C PHE A 291 -38.35 -23.17 -22.99
N THR A 292 -38.32 -23.20 -21.65
CA THR A 292 -39.04 -24.23 -20.88
C THR A 292 -40.54 -23.98 -20.86
N LEU A 293 -41.34 -25.04 -20.77
CA LEU A 293 -42.81 -24.94 -20.69
C LEU A 293 -43.30 -24.19 -19.44
N SER A 294 -42.50 -24.17 -18.39
CA SER A 294 -42.78 -23.47 -17.13
C SER A 294 -42.44 -21.98 -17.18
N TYR A 295 -41.77 -21.49 -18.23
CA TYR A 295 -41.37 -20.10 -18.32
C TYR A 295 -42.57 -19.20 -18.63
N ASN A 296 -42.88 -18.29 -17.71
CA ASN A 296 -43.94 -17.32 -17.90
C ASN A 296 -43.43 -16.13 -18.73
N LEU A 297 -43.60 -16.21 -20.05
CA LEU A 297 -43.23 -15.13 -20.97
C LEU A 297 -44.12 -13.89 -20.73
N PRO A 298 -43.56 -12.75 -20.30
CA PRO A 298 -44.32 -11.51 -20.13
C PRO A 298 -45.02 -11.10 -21.41
N SER A 299 -46.21 -10.52 -21.32
CA SER A 299 -46.86 -9.94 -22.49
C SER A 299 -46.17 -8.64 -22.93
N LEU A 300 -46.31 -8.29 -24.21
CA LEU A 300 -45.82 -7.00 -24.72
C LEU A 300 -46.54 -5.82 -24.05
N GLN A 301 -47.78 -5.99 -23.62
CA GLN A 301 -48.54 -4.96 -22.90
C GLN A 301 -47.98 -4.73 -21.48
N GLU A 302 -47.67 -5.79 -20.74
CA GLU A 302 -47.00 -5.68 -19.43
C GLU A 302 -45.61 -5.06 -19.58
N THR A 303 -44.89 -5.44 -20.63
CA THR A 303 -43.56 -4.88 -20.94
C THR A 303 -43.66 -3.39 -21.27
N GLU A 304 -44.64 -2.97 -22.09
CA GLU A 304 -44.90 -1.57 -22.42
C GLU A 304 -45.24 -0.76 -21.17
N GLN A 305 -46.10 -1.29 -20.31
CA GLN A 305 -46.46 -0.65 -19.04
C GLN A 305 -45.24 -0.46 -18.15
N HIS A 306 -44.40 -1.50 -18.01
CA HIS A 306 -43.17 -1.40 -17.23
C HIS A 306 -42.21 -0.33 -17.78
N ILE A 307 -42.03 -0.26 -19.10
CA ILE A 307 -41.19 0.77 -19.73
C ILE A 307 -41.75 2.16 -19.46
N LYS A 308 -43.07 2.35 -19.55
CA LYS A 308 -43.72 3.64 -19.24
C LYS A 308 -43.53 4.05 -17.78
N GLU A 309 -43.57 3.10 -16.85
CA GLU A 309 -43.45 3.37 -15.42
C GLU A 309 -42.00 3.51 -14.93
N LYS A 310 -41.06 2.74 -15.50
CA LYS A 310 -39.67 2.63 -15.00
C LYS A 310 -38.62 3.20 -15.95
N GLY A 311 -38.95 3.38 -17.23
CA GLY A 311 -38.02 3.94 -18.23
C GLY A 311 -36.94 2.98 -18.74
N HIS A 312 -37.02 1.69 -18.40
CA HIS A 312 -36.11 0.65 -18.88
C HIS A 312 -36.82 -0.71 -18.98
N LEU A 313 -36.15 -1.72 -19.54
CA LEU A 313 -36.72 -3.07 -19.69
C LEU A 313 -36.79 -3.81 -18.34
N PRO A 314 -37.79 -4.70 -18.15
CA PRO A 314 -37.85 -5.56 -16.97
C PRO A 314 -36.58 -6.39 -16.79
N GLY A 315 -36.00 -6.37 -15.59
CA GLY A 315 -34.79 -7.13 -15.25
C GLY A 315 -33.47 -6.52 -15.74
N ILE A 316 -33.52 -5.45 -16.55
CA ILE A 316 -32.35 -4.67 -16.95
C ILE A 316 -32.19 -3.48 -15.98
N PRO A 317 -31.00 -3.24 -15.42
CA PRO A 317 -30.79 -2.11 -14.51
C PRO A 317 -31.01 -0.76 -15.19
N SER A 318 -31.47 0.21 -14.43
CA SER A 318 -31.62 1.60 -14.86
C SER A 318 -30.25 2.27 -15.10
N ALA A 319 -30.24 3.34 -15.90
CA ALA A 319 -29.01 4.11 -16.14
C ALA A 319 -28.40 4.68 -14.85
N GLU A 320 -29.22 5.01 -13.85
CA GLU A 320 -28.77 5.52 -12.55
C GLU A 320 -28.11 4.41 -11.71
N GLU A 321 -28.69 3.21 -11.68
CA GLU A 321 -28.07 2.04 -11.02
C GLU A 321 -26.72 1.69 -11.65
N VAL A 322 -26.64 1.68 -12.99
CA VAL A 322 -25.40 1.42 -13.72
C VAL A 322 -24.34 2.48 -13.42
N LYS A 323 -24.73 3.75 -13.31
CA LYS A 323 -23.81 4.84 -12.98
C LYS A 323 -23.24 4.71 -11.58
N ASN A 324 -24.05 4.27 -10.62
CA ASN A 324 -23.66 4.21 -9.21
C ASN A 324 -22.88 2.93 -8.87
N ASN A 325 -23.27 1.79 -9.46
CA ASN A 325 -22.76 0.48 -9.04
C ASN A 325 -21.96 -0.24 -10.14
N GLY A 326 -21.98 0.23 -11.39
CA GLY A 326 -21.43 -0.50 -12.53
C GLY A 326 -22.34 -1.65 -12.98
N VAL A 327 -21.80 -2.53 -13.82
CA VAL A 327 -22.48 -3.75 -14.29
C VAL A 327 -21.51 -4.92 -14.35
N ASP A 328 -21.98 -6.09 -13.92
CA ASP A 328 -21.25 -7.33 -14.11
C ASP A 328 -21.41 -7.80 -15.55
N LEU A 329 -20.29 -7.92 -16.27
CA LEU A 329 -20.27 -8.23 -17.71
C LEU A 329 -20.99 -9.55 -18.01
N GLY A 330 -20.77 -10.58 -17.18
CA GLY A 330 -21.40 -11.90 -17.33
C GLY A 330 -22.91 -11.88 -17.08
N GLU A 331 -23.36 -11.16 -16.05
CA GLU A 331 -24.77 -11.06 -15.72
C GLU A 331 -25.52 -10.23 -16.77
N MET A 332 -24.94 -9.11 -17.22
CA MET A 332 -25.55 -8.26 -18.23
C MET A 332 -25.68 -9.00 -19.57
N ASN A 333 -24.66 -9.77 -19.99
CA ASN A 333 -24.75 -10.59 -21.19
C ASN A 333 -25.84 -11.66 -21.09
N ALA A 334 -25.96 -12.32 -19.92
CA ALA A 334 -27.03 -13.30 -19.69
C ALA A 334 -28.42 -12.66 -19.75
N LYS A 335 -28.61 -11.48 -19.12
CA LYS A 335 -29.87 -10.72 -19.18
C LYS A 335 -30.21 -10.28 -20.61
N LEU A 336 -29.22 -9.79 -21.36
CA LEU A 336 -29.43 -9.41 -22.76
C LEU A 336 -29.83 -10.61 -23.62
N LEU A 337 -29.18 -11.76 -23.43
CA LEU A 337 -29.55 -12.99 -24.12
C LEU A 337 -30.97 -13.43 -23.76
N GLN A 338 -31.35 -13.39 -22.48
CA GLN A 338 -32.73 -13.65 -22.05
C GLN A 338 -33.73 -12.76 -22.81
N LYS A 339 -33.43 -11.46 -23.00
CA LYS A 339 -34.30 -10.55 -23.75
C LYS A 339 -34.35 -10.85 -25.24
N ILE A 340 -33.25 -11.31 -25.83
CA ILE A 340 -33.23 -11.78 -27.23
C ILE A 340 -34.11 -13.02 -27.39
N GLU A 341 -34.07 -13.96 -26.43
CA GLU A 341 -34.88 -15.17 -26.46
C GLU A 341 -36.38 -14.87 -26.26
N GLU A 342 -36.74 -14.03 -25.28
CA GLU A 342 -38.10 -13.53 -25.08
C GLU A 342 -38.65 -12.84 -26.34
N LEU A 343 -37.85 -11.94 -26.95
CA LEU A 343 -38.20 -11.26 -28.19
C LEU A 343 -38.43 -12.26 -29.33
N THR A 344 -37.58 -13.29 -29.42
CA THR A 344 -37.70 -14.35 -30.43
C THR A 344 -39.01 -15.11 -30.28
N LEU A 345 -39.43 -15.43 -29.04
CA LEU A 345 -40.73 -16.07 -28.79
C LEU A 345 -41.92 -15.18 -29.21
N HIS A 346 -41.85 -13.87 -28.96
CA HIS A 346 -42.86 -12.93 -29.44
C HIS A 346 -42.92 -12.86 -30.97
N LEU A 347 -41.77 -12.85 -31.65
CA LEU A 347 -41.70 -12.85 -33.11
C LEU A 347 -42.31 -14.13 -33.72
N ILE A 348 -42.01 -15.30 -33.16
CA ILE A 348 -42.62 -16.57 -33.57
C ILE A 348 -44.15 -16.53 -33.38
N ARG A 349 -44.63 -15.92 -32.29
CA ARG A 349 -46.08 -15.76 -32.04
C ARG A 349 -46.73 -14.83 -33.07
N LEU A 350 -46.08 -13.71 -33.38
CA LEU A 350 -46.56 -12.74 -34.38
C LEU A 350 -46.60 -13.35 -35.78
N GLU A 351 -45.57 -14.09 -36.19
CA GLU A 351 -45.53 -14.76 -37.49
C GLU A 351 -46.70 -15.75 -37.65
N LYS A 352 -46.98 -16.54 -36.60
CA LYS A 352 -48.13 -17.46 -36.57
C LYS A 352 -49.46 -16.71 -36.72
N GLN A 353 -49.62 -15.58 -36.01
CA GLN A 353 -50.83 -14.75 -36.09
C GLN A 353 -51.00 -14.15 -37.49
N ASN A 354 -49.93 -13.62 -38.09
CA ASN A 354 -49.97 -13.07 -39.44
C ASN A 354 -50.34 -14.14 -40.48
N GLY A 355 -49.79 -15.36 -40.36
CA GLY A 355 -50.17 -16.47 -41.25
C GLY A 355 -51.64 -16.87 -41.12
N GLN A 356 -52.20 -16.82 -39.91
CA GLN A 356 -53.63 -17.08 -39.69
C GLN A 356 -54.51 -15.96 -40.27
N GLN A 357 -54.11 -14.71 -40.07
CA GLN A 357 -54.80 -13.55 -40.63
C GLN A 357 -54.78 -13.57 -42.16
N GLN A 358 -53.65 -13.90 -42.77
CA GLN A 358 -53.51 -14.01 -44.23
C GLN A 358 -54.45 -15.07 -44.81
N LYS A 359 -54.51 -16.27 -44.19
CA LYS A 359 -55.46 -17.32 -44.58
C LYS A 359 -56.92 -16.85 -44.45
N ALA A 360 -57.25 -16.14 -43.37
CA ALA A 360 -58.60 -15.60 -43.19
C ALA A 360 -58.95 -14.56 -44.27
N ILE A 361 -57.99 -13.69 -44.63
CA ILE A 361 -58.13 -12.71 -45.71
C ILE A 361 -58.37 -13.40 -47.06
N GLU A 362 -57.60 -14.43 -47.39
CA GLU A 362 -57.77 -15.22 -48.62
C GLU A 362 -59.17 -15.85 -48.71
N VAL A 363 -59.66 -16.42 -47.60
CA VAL A 363 -61.02 -16.97 -47.52
C VAL A 363 -62.07 -15.88 -47.72
N LEU A 364 -61.94 -14.72 -47.07
CA LEU A 364 -62.89 -13.61 -47.22
C LEU A 364 -62.89 -13.04 -48.66
N GLN A 365 -61.72 -12.87 -49.27
CA GLN A 365 -61.61 -12.41 -50.66
C GLN A 365 -62.27 -13.40 -51.64
N SER A 366 -62.15 -14.71 -51.39
CA SER A 366 -62.82 -15.73 -52.21
C SER A 366 -64.35 -15.66 -52.13
N LYS A 367 -64.90 -15.26 -50.97
CA LYS A 367 -66.34 -15.09 -50.74
C LYS A 367 -66.90 -13.83 -51.39
N ILE A 368 -66.12 -12.75 -51.46
CA ILE A 368 -66.53 -11.47 -52.09
C ILE A 368 -66.53 -11.57 -53.63
N LYS A 369 -65.74 -12.48 -54.21
CA LYS A 369 -65.68 -12.70 -55.68
C LYS A 369 -66.80 -13.59 -56.23
N LYS A 370 -67.64 -14.17 -55.38
CA LYS A 370 -68.87 -14.87 -55.75
C LYS A 370 -70.04 -13.93 -55.52
#